data_AF-A0A0W1ENR9-F1
#
_entry.id   AF-A0A0W1ENR9-F1
#
_cell.length_a   1.000
_cell.length_b   1.000
_cell.length_c   1.000
_cell.angle_alpha   90.00
_cell.angle_beta   90.00
_cell.angle_gamma   90.00
#
_symmetry.space_group_name_H-M   'P 1'
#
loop_
_entity.id
_entity.type
_entity.pdbx_description
1 polymer ?
#
loop_
_entity_poly.entity_id
_entity_poly.type
_entity_poly.pdbx_seq_one_letter_code
_entity_poly.pdbx_strand_id
1 'polypeptide(L)'
;MPPVQPEPPAPADASPIGGPLDRVSHGYAPDGRPVTPPPVPLEKIVGDVVDNLQATAEAEIALLKARGALAYHGVGWTSAWGFVAGSALVVAMLALAFGAILVLAQYVGPLLATLIVVAVLLLVAAFAGWRAQLHYADVKAAFRDNFLPGEDD
;
A
#
# COMPACT_ATOMS: atom_id res chain seq x y z
N MET A 1 6.78 39.91 -44.23
CA MET A 1 6.01 38.92 -43.44
C MET A 1 5.24 39.70 -42.38
N PRO A 2 3.91 39.52 -42.29
CA PRO A 2 3.03 40.36 -41.48
C PRO A 2 3.18 40.07 -39.97
N PRO A 3 2.93 41.06 -39.09
CA PRO A 3 2.82 40.82 -37.65
C PRO A 3 1.44 40.23 -37.32
N VAL A 4 1.40 39.02 -36.78
CA VAL A 4 0.16 38.40 -36.27
C VAL A 4 0.02 38.82 -34.81
N GLN A 5 -0.85 39.79 -34.55
CA GLN A 5 -1.28 40.13 -33.18
C GLN A 5 -2.27 39.08 -32.66
N PRO A 6 -2.24 38.72 -31.36
CA PRO A 6 -3.20 37.81 -30.75
C PRO A 6 -4.57 38.48 -30.63
N GLU A 7 -5.57 37.89 -31.26
CA GLU A 7 -6.96 38.36 -31.19
C GLU A 7 -7.56 38.02 -29.80
N PRO A 8 -8.17 38.99 -29.08
CA PRO A 8 -8.92 38.75 -27.85
C PRO A 8 -10.27 38.09 -28.15
N PRO A 9 -10.87 37.35 -27.19
CA PRO A 9 -12.08 36.58 -27.44
C PRO A 9 -13.30 37.52 -27.54
N ALA A 10 -14.08 37.39 -28.63
CA ALA A 10 -15.37 38.06 -28.75
C ALA A 10 -16.50 37.21 -28.14
N PRO A 11 -17.47 37.83 -27.42
CA PRO A 11 -18.46 37.17 -26.58
C PRO A 11 -19.86 37.05 -27.24
N ALA A 12 -20.75 36.31 -26.55
CA ALA A 12 -22.13 35.94 -26.88
C ALA A 12 -22.21 34.69 -27.77
N ASP A 13 -22.69 33.55 -27.28
CA ASP A 13 -24.06 33.43 -26.79
C ASP A 13 -24.22 32.83 -25.39
N ALA A 14 -25.01 33.54 -24.57
CA ALA A 14 -25.47 33.08 -23.27
C ALA A 14 -26.76 32.26 -23.42
N SER A 15 -26.64 30.94 -23.20
CA SER A 15 -27.50 30.06 -22.36
C SER A 15 -28.98 29.81 -22.75
N PRO A 16 -29.50 28.57 -22.57
CA PRO A 16 -29.76 28.10 -21.21
C PRO A 16 -29.54 26.60 -20.98
N ILE A 17 -29.00 26.29 -19.79
CA ILE A 17 -28.91 24.95 -19.15
C ILE A 17 -27.76 24.07 -19.65
N GLY A 18 -26.62 24.15 -18.96
CA GLY A 18 -25.49 23.24 -19.14
C GLY A 18 -24.20 23.82 -18.54
N GLY A 19 -24.20 24.10 -17.24
CA GLY A 19 -23.00 24.63 -16.57
C GLY A 19 -21.89 23.58 -16.46
N PRO A 20 -20.63 23.98 -16.15
CA PRO A 20 -19.50 23.06 -15.93
C PRO A 20 -19.70 22.01 -14.80
N LEU A 21 -20.82 22.11 -14.09
CA LEU A 21 -21.29 21.21 -13.02
C LEU A 21 -22.11 20.02 -13.57
N ASP A 22 -22.40 19.98 -14.88
CA ASP A 22 -23.07 18.87 -15.58
C ASP A 22 -22.19 17.61 -15.73
N ARG A 23 -21.01 17.60 -15.09
CA ARG A 23 -20.14 16.41 -14.99
C ARG A 23 -20.36 15.62 -13.70
N VAL A 24 -21.21 16.09 -12.79
CA VAL A 24 -21.60 15.29 -11.63
C VAL A 24 -22.64 14.30 -12.11
N SER A 25 -22.21 13.05 -12.29
CA SER A 25 -23.11 11.92 -12.55
C SER A 25 -24.23 11.94 -11.51
N HIS A 26 -25.44 12.30 -11.96
CA HIS A 26 -26.62 12.21 -11.13
C HIS A 26 -26.84 10.73 -10.85
N GLY A 27 -26.55 10.33 -9.62
CA GLY A 27 -26.85 9.00 -9.14
C GLY A 27 -28.27 8.65 -9.53
N TYR A 28 -28.41 7.49 -10.17
CA TYR A 28 -29.65 6.89 -10.64
C TYR A 28 -30.85 7.33 -9.79
N ALA A 29 -31.62 8.29 -10.31
CA ALA A 29 -32.90 8.69 -9.76
C ALA A 29 -33.95 8.36 -10.81
N PRO A 30 -34.56 7.16 -10.77
CA PRO A 30 -35.57 6.80 -11.75
C PRO A 30 -36.82 7.64 -11.48
N ASP A 31 -37.16 8.55 -12.38
CA ASP A 31 -38.39 9.37 -12.34
C ASP A 31 -39.68 8.57 -12.65
N GLY A 32 -39.64 7.25 -12.44
CA GLY A 32 -40.76 6.34 -12.67
C GLY A 32 -41.27 5.76 -11.36
N ARG A 33 -42.61 5.68 -11.21
CA ARG A 33 -43.25 4.79 -10.23
C ARG A 33 -42.56 3.41 -10.31
N PRO A 34 -42.23 2.73 -9.18
CA PRO A 34 -41.63 1.41 -9.24
C PRO A 34 -42.54 0.49 -10.05
N VAL A 35 -42.13 0.20 -11.28
CA VAL A 35 -42.78 -0.81 -12.10
C VAL A 35 -42.40 -2.10 -11.41
N THR A 36 -43.36 -2.76 -10.76
CA THR A 36 -43.15 -4.12 -10.25
C THR A 36 -42.59 -4.93 -11.42
N PRO A 37 -41.34 -5.43 -11.32
CA PRO A 37 -40.77 -6.20 -12.41
C PRO A 37 -41.74 -7.32 -12.76
N PRO A 38 -41.97 -7.63 -14.05
CA PRO A 38 -42.72 -8.83 -14.41
C PRO A 38 -42.11 -10.01 -13.63
N PRO A 39 -42.91 -10.93 -13.08
CA PRO A 39 -42.43 -11.99 -12.19
C PRO A 39 -41.35 -12.80 -12.91
N VAL A 40 -40.11 -12.45 -12.61
CA VAL A 40 -38.94 -13.11 -13.17
C VAL A 40 -38.68 -14.34 -12.30
N PRO A 41 -38.40 -15.49 -12.93
CA PRO A 41 -38.06 -16.71 -12.20
C PRO A 41 -36.93 -16.41 -11.21
N LEU A 42 -37.05 -16.94 -9.98
CA LEU A 42 -36.10 -16.73 -8.90
C LEU A 42 -34.69 -17.17 -9.32
N GLU A 43 -34.60 -18.18 -10.18
CA GLU A 43 -33.35 -18.69 -10.74
C GLU A 43 -32.60 -17.61 -11.53
N LYS A 44 -33.33 -16.74 -12.24
CA LYS A 44 -32.75 -15.63 -13.00
C LYS A 44 -32.24 -14.52 -12.07
N ILE A 45 -32.99 -14.22 -11.01
CA ILE A 45 -32.61 -13.20 -10.03
C ILE A 45 -31.34 -13.62 -9.28
N VAL A 46 -31.24 -14.90 -8.90
CA VAL A 46 -30.05 -15.44 -8.24
C VAL A 46 -28.85 -15.42 -9.20
N GLY A 47 -29.06 -15.79 -10.47
CA GLY A 47 -28.03 -15.69 -11.50
C GLY A 47 -27.50 -14.27 -11.65
N ASP A 48 -28.40 -13.29 -11.80
CA ASP A 48 -28.03 -11.88 -11.96
C ASP A 48 -27.27 -11.33 -10.73
N VAL A 49 -27.57 -11.78 -9.51
CA VAL A 49 -26.84 -11.38 -8.30
C VAL A 49 -25.45 -12.01 -8.26
N VAL A 50 -25.33 -13.31 -8.55
CA VAL A 50 -24.04 -14.01 -8.58
C VAL A 50 -23.11 -13.36 -9.62
N ASP A 51 -23.63 -13.08 -10.82
CA ASP A 51 -22.86 -12.46 -11.89
C ASP A 51 -22.40 -11.05 -11.50
N ASN A 52 -23.23 -10.28 -10.80
CA ASN A 52 -22.90 -8.92 -10.38
C ASN A 52 -21.87 -8.90 -9.24
N LEU A 53 -21.95 -9.88 -8.31
CA LEU A 53 -20.95 -10.06 -7.26
C LEU A 53 -19.61 -10.53 -7.85
N GLN A 54 -19.65 -11.44 -8.83
CA GLN A 54 -18.45 -11.86 -9.55
C GLN A 54 -17.80 -10.69 -10.28
N ALA A 55 -18.58 -9.91 -11.02
CA ALA A 55 -18.09 -8.72 -11.72
C ALA A 55 -17.48 -7.69 -10.77
N THR A 56 -18.08 -7.52 -9.59
CA THR A 56 -17.56 -6.62 -8.55
C THR A 56 -16.26 -7.14 -7.94
N ALA A 57 -16.18 -8.44 -7.64
CA ALA A 57 -14.96 -9.06 -7.13
C ALA A 57 -13.80 -8.98 -8.13
N GLU A 58 -14.07 -9.21 -9.42
CA GLU A 58 -13.09 -9.07 -10.49
C GLU A 58 -12.57 -7.62 -10.61
N ALA A 59 -13.44 -6.62 -10.42
CA ALA A 59 -13.06 -5.21 -10.42
C ALA A 59 -12.14 -4.84 -9.24
N GLU A 60 -12.41 -5.38 -8.04
CA GLU A 60 -11.55 -5.15 -6.88
C GLU A 60 -10.18 -5.83 -7.02
N ILE A 61 -10.16 -7.06 -7.54
CA ILE A 61 -8.90 -7.77 -7.83
C ILE A 61 -8.07 -7.00 -8.86
N ALA A 62 -8.71 -6.43 -9.89
CA ALA A 62 -8.04 -5.59 -10.87
C ALA A 62 -7.44 -4.32 -10.23
N LEU A 63 -8.13 -3.73 -9.25
CA LEU A 63 -7.66 -2.56 -8.50
C LEU A 63 -6.47 -2.91 -7.59
N LEU A 64 -6.52 -4.05 -6.90
CA LEU A 64 -5.40 -4.58 -6.11
C LEU A 64 -4.19 -4.88 -6.99
N LYS A 65 -4.41 -5.44 -8.19
CA LYS A 65 -3.34 -5.73 -9.15
C LYS A 65 -2.70 -4.44 -9.68
N ALA A 66 -3.48 -3.40 -9.93
CA ALA A 66 -2.97 -2.09 -10.35
C ALA A 66 -2.18 -1.39 -9.24
N ARG A 67 -2.68 -1.40 -7.99
CA ARG A 67 -1.96 -0.87 -6.82
C ARG A 67 -0.70 -1.68 -6.51
N GLY A 68 -0.78 -3.01 -6.64
CA GLY A 68 0.36 -3.91 -6.52
C GLY A 68 1.42 -3.58 -7.56
N ALA A 69 1.04 -3.45 -8.84
CA ALA A 69 1.94 -3.06 -9.91
C ALA A 69 2.61 -1.70 -9.64
N LEU A 70 1.89 -0.70 -9.12
CA LEU A 70 2.47 0.59 -8.73
C LEU A 70 3.43 0.48 -7.53
N ALA A 71 3.10 -0.34 -6.53
CA ALA A 71 4.00 -0.62 -5.41
C ALA A 71 5.30 -1.30 -5.89
N TYR A 72 5.21 -2.22 -6.86
CA TYR A 72 6.37 -2.87 -7.45
C TYR A 72 7.30 -1.91 -8.20
N HIS A 73 6.76 -0.88 -8.87
CA HIS A 73 7.59 0.08 -9.62
C HIS A 73 8.34 1.06 -8.71
N GLY A 74 7.82 1.37 -7.52
CA GLY A 74 8.53 2.20 -6.53
C GLY A 74 9.55 1.43 -5.68
N VAL A 75 9.29 0.14 -5.43
CA VAL A 75 10.10 -0.69 -4.54
C VAL A 75 11.47 -1.02 -5.11
N GLY A 76 11.64 -1.09 -6.44
CA GLY A 76 12.93 -1.46 -7.04
C GLY A 76 14.09 -0.57 -6.59
N TRP A 77 13.87 0.75 -6.57
CA TRP A 77 14.90 1.71 -6.18
C TRP A 77 15.12 1.72 -4.66
N THR A 78 14.05 1.75 -3.86
CA THR A 78 14.16 1.79 -2.40
C THR A 78 14.71 0.47 -1.83
N SER A 79 14.41 -0.66 -2.47
CA SER A 79 14.96 -1.98 -2.12
C SER A 79 16.46 -2.05 -2.35
N ALA A 80 16.96 -1.44 -3.43
CA ALA A 80 18.40 -1.38 -3.69
C ALA A 80 19.14 -0.60 -2.59
N TRP A 81 18.62 0.57 -2.21
CA TRP A 81 19.16 1.36 -1.11
C TRP A 81 19.02 0.67 0.25
N GLY A 82 17.93 -0.07 0.47
CA GLY A 82 17.74 -0.88 1.67
C GLY A 82 18.79 -1.99 1.81
N PHE A 83 19.15 -2.66 0.71
CA PHE A 83 20.21 -3.67 0.71
C PHE A 83 21.59 -3.06 1.00
N VAL A 84 21.90 -1.91 0.41
CA VAL A 84 23.14 -1.18 0.68
C VAL A 84 23.21 -0.74 2.14
N ALA A 85 22.14 -0.17 2.68
CA ALA A 85 22.07 0.22 4.08
C ALA A 85 22.19 -0.99 5.02
N GLY A 86 21.54 -2.10 4.68
CA GLY A 86 21.61 -3.35 5.44
C GLY A 86 23.03 -3.93 5.48
N SER A 87 23.71 -3.99 4.34
CA SER A 87 25.10 -4.47 4.28
C SER A 87 26.07 -3.53 5.01
N ALA A 88 25.90 -2.21 4.88
CA ALA A 88 26.67 -1.22 5.64
C ALA A 88 26.47 -1.38 7.15
N LEU A 89 25.26 -1.70 7.62
CA LEU A 89 24.97 -1.95 9.04
C LEU A 89 25.75 -3.17 9.55
N VAL A 90 25.78 -4.27 8.80
CA VAL A 90 26.56 -5.46 9.18
C VAL A 90 28.05 -5.13 9.31
N VAL A 91 28.60 -4.40 8.34
CA VAL A 91 30.00 -3.96 8.36
C VAL A 91 30.26 -3.03 9.55
N ALA A 92 29.33 -2.10 9.84
CA ALA A 92 29.42 -1.20 10.97
C ALA A 92 29.37 -1.93 12.32
N MET A 93 28.50 -2.94 12.49
CA MET A 93 28.47 -3.78 13.69
C MET A 93 29.78 -4.55 13.87
N LEU A 94 30.38 -5.05 12.78
CA LEU A 94 31.67 -5.74 12.83
C LEU A 94 32.81 -4.80 13.21
N ALA A 95 32.85 -3.60 12.63
CA ALA A 95 33.80 -2.56 12.97
C ALA A 95 33.66 -2.10 14.44
N LEU A 96 32.42 -1.91 14.91
CA LEU A 96 32.11 -1.60 16.29
C LEU A 96 32.57 -2.74 17.22
N ALA A 97 32.40 -4.00 16.82
CA ALA A 97 32.86 -5.14 17.58
C ALA A 97 34.38 -5.13 17.73
N PHE A 98 35.13 -4.99 16.64
CA PHE A 98 36.60 -4.92 16.70
C PHE A 98 37.09 -3.73 17.51
N GLY A 99 36.51 -2.55 17.33
CA GLY A 99 36.86 -1.35 18.10
C GLY A 99 36.62 -1.53 19.60
N ALA A 100 35.47 -2.08 19.97
CA ALA A 100 35.13 -2.32 21.37
C ALA A 100 36.00 -3.42 21.99
N ILE A 101 36.31 -4.50 21.25
CA ILE A 101 37.23 -5.55 21.73
C ILE A 101 38.63 -4.98 21.99
N LEU A 102 39.17 -4.16 21.09
CA LEU A 102 40.50 -3.58 21.24
C LEU A 102 40.61 -2.67 22.46
N VAL A 103 39.59 -1.85 22.72
CA VAL A 103 39.54 -0.96 23.89
C VAL A 103 39.36 -1.78 25.19
N LEU A 104 38.48 -2.77 25.17
CA LEU A 104 38.08 -3.50 26.38
C LEU A 104 39.08 -4.61 26.75
N ALA A 105 39.81 -5.15 25.76
CA ALA A 105 40.86 -6.15 25.97
C ALA A 105 41.96 -5.63 26.92
N GLN A 106 42.25 -4.33 26.91
CA GLN A 106 43.18 -3.69 27.84
C GLN A 106 42.72 -3.78 29.31
N TYR A 107 41.42 -3.76 29.57
CA TYR A 107 40.89 -3.67 30.94
C TYR A 107 40.47 -5.01 31.53
N VAL A 108 39.91 -5.90 30.71
CA VAL A 108 39.18 -7.09 31.20
C VAL A 108 39.66 -8.40 30.55
N GLY A 109 40.63 -8.31 29.64
CA GLY A 109 41.13 -9.43 28.86
C GLY A 109 40.25 -9.78 27.64
N PRO A 110 40.80 -10.50 26.65
CA PRO A 110 40.18 -10.61 25.32
C PRO A 110 38.86 -11.39 25.30
N LEU A 111 38.75 -12.47 26.09
CA LEU A 111 37.56 -13.33 26.13
C LEU A 111 36.35 -12.66 26.77
N LEU A 112 36.56 -11.84 27.80
CA LEU A 112 35.48 -11.14 28.51
C LEU A 112 35.01 -9.93 27.69
N ALA A 113 35.93 -9.29 26.97
CA ALA A 113 35.62 -8.19 26.05
C ALA A 113 34.66 -8.62 24.93
N THR A 114 34.94 -9.74 24.27
CA THR A 114 34.08 -10.25 23.18
C THR A 114 32.68 -10.60 23.68
N LEU A 115 32.56 -11.19 24.87
CA LEU A 115 31.27 -11.55 25.46
C LEU A 115 30.40 -10.32 25.75
N ILE A 116 30.97 -9.26 26.33
CA ILE A 116 30.25 -8.01 26.61
C ILE A 116 29.78 -7.35 25.31
N VAL A 117 30.65 -7.29 24.31
CA VAL A 117 30.34 -6.70 23.00
C VAL A 117 29.21 -7.47 22.31
N VAL A 118 29.29 -8.80 22.29
CA VAL A 118 28.23 -9.64 21.72
C VAL A 118 26.91 -9.45 22.46
N ALA A 119 26.92 -9.35 23.79
CA ALA A 119 25.70 -9.09 24.57
C ALA A 119 25.05 -7.74 24.22
N VAL A 120 25.85 -6.68 24.07
CA VAL A 120 25.35 -5.35 23.66
C VAL A 120 24.82 -5.38 22.22
N LEU A 121 25.52 -6.02 21.30
CA LEU A 121 25.09 -6.18 19.90
C LEU A 121 23.79 -6.98 19.80
N LEU A 122 23.63 -8.04 20.61
CA LEU A 122 22.39 -8.81 20.70
C LEU A 122 21.23 -7.98 21.26
N LEU A 123 21.47 -7.12 22.26
CA LEU A 123 20.45 -6.20 22.76
C LEU A 123 20.00 -5.21 21.68
N VAL A 124 20.95 -4.62 20.94
CA VAL A 124 20.63 -3.71 19.84
C VAL A 124 19.88 -4.44 18.72
N ALA A 125 20.32 -5.65 18.34
CA ALA A 125 19.66 -6.47 17.34
C ALA A 125 18.25 -6.89 17.79
N ALA A 126 18.08 -7.29 19.04
CA ALA A 126 16.78 -7.63 19.61
C ALA A 126 15.85 -6.41 19.65
N PHE A 127 16.36 -5.23 20.01
CA PHE A 127 15.59 -4.00 20.01
C PHE A 127 15.18 -3.57 18.59
N ALA A 128 16.09 -3.65 17.63
CA ALA A 128 15.81 -3.36 16.22
C ALA A 128 14.81 -4.36 15.64
N GLY A 129 14.98 -5.66 15.95
CA GLY A 129 14.08 -6.74 15.56
C GLY A 129 12.69 -6.55 16.17
N TRP A 130 12.59 -6.21 17.46
CA TRP A 130 11.33 -5.90 18.12
C TRP A 130 10.63 -4.72 17.44
N ARG A 131 11.35 -3.63 17.18
CA ARG A 131 10.81 -2.46 16.48
C ARG A 131 10.31 -2.80 15.07
N ALA A 132 10.97 -3.70 14.37
CA ALA A 132 10.50 -4.20 13.07
C ALA A 132 9.27 -5.10 13.20
N GLN A 133 9.23 -5.98 14.21
CA GLN A 133 8.11 -6.90 14.47
C GLN A 133 6.82 -6.17 14.83
N LEU A 134 6.89 -5.05 15.56
CA LEU A 134 5.71 -4.23 15.88
C LEU A 134 5.00 -3.75 14.60
N HIS A 135 5.75 -3.32 13.59
CA HIS A 135 5.17 -2.87 12.32
C HIS A 135 4.73 -4.03 11.42
N TYR A 136 5.40 -5.19 11.51
CA TYR A 136 5.06 -6.38 10.72
C TYR A 136 3.85 -7.15 11.27
N ALA A 137 3.64 -7.11 12.59
CA ALA A 137 2.54 -7.78 13.26
C ALA A 137 1.19 -7.19 12.86
N ASP A 138 1.10 -5.87 12.68
CA ASP A 138 -0.12 -5.19 12.23
C ASP A 138 -0.49 -5.59 10.80
N VAL A 139 0.50 -5.65 9.91
CA VAL A 139 0.30 -6.11 8.52
C VAL A 139 -0.14 -7.58 8.50
N LYS A 140 0.51 -8.44 9.29
CA LYS A 140 0.18 -9.86 9.37
C LYS A 140 -1.17 -10.13 10.03
N ALA A 141 -1.55 -9.34 11.04
CA ALA A 141 -2.85 -9.42 11.69
C ALA A 141 -3.95 -9.02 10.70
N ALA A 142 -3.78 -7.92 9.97
CA ALA A 142 -4.72 -7.48 8.94
C ALA A 142 -4.88 -8.50 7.80
N PHE A 143 -3.81 -9.20 7.41
CA PHE A 143 -3.91 -10.27 6.42
C PHE A 143 -4.57 -11.54 6.96
N ARG A 144 -4.28 -11.93 8.21
CA ARG A 144 -4.80 -13.17 8.81
C ARG A 144 -6.31 -13.11 9.01
N ASP A 145 -6.84 -11.99 9.47
CA ASP A 145 -8.30 -11.80 9.60
C ASP A 145 -9.01 -11.89 8.24
N ASN A 146 -8.35 -11.50 7.15
CA ASN A 146 -8.93 -11.54 5.82
C ASN A 146 -8.98 -12.94 5.18
N PHE A 147 -8.21 -13.92 5.70
CA PHE A 147 -8.18 -15.30 5.17
C PHE A 147 -9.05 -16.29 5.96
N LEU A 148 -9.58 -15.92 7.13
CA LEU A 148 -10.46 -16.77 7.93
C LEU A 148 -11.85 -16.12 8.12
N PRO A 149 -12.63 -15.87 7.06
CA PRO A 149 -14.00 -15.46 7.22
C PRO A 149 -14.82 -16.67 7.72
N GLY A 150 -15.09 -16.71 9.03
CA GLY A 150 -16.18 -17.44 9.68
C GLY A 150 -16.52 -18.82 9.11
N GLU A 151 -15.74 -19.83 9.48
CA GLU A 151 -16.18 -21.22 9.43
C GLU A 151 -16.58 -21.63 10.84
N ASP A 152 -17.72 -21.10 11.31
CA ASP A 152 -18.38 -21.51 12.55
C ASP A 152 -19.88 -21.71 12.24
N ASP A 153 -20.24 -22.97 12.02
CA ASP A 153 -21.53 -23.72 12.15
C ASP A 153 -22.90 -23.05 11.92
#